data_AF-A0A3D1QI47-F1
#
_entry.id   AF-A0A3D1QI47-F1
#
_cell.length_a   1.000
_cell.length_b   1.000
_cell.length_c   1.000
_cell.angle_alpha   90.00
_cell.angle_beta   90.00
_cell.angle_gamma   90.00
#
_symmetry.space_group_name_H-M   'P 1'
#
loop_
_entity.id
_entity.type
_entity.pdbx_description
1 polymer ?
#
loop_
_entity_poly.entity_id
_entity_poly.type
_entity_poly.pdbx_seq_one_letter_code
_entity_poly.pdbx_strand_id
1 'polypeptide(L)' 'PNTVGALIAQSDLKDLGVHTEMLVDSFVDMYEAGKITGKRKQLDVGKIAYAFAMGTEKLY' A
#
# COMPACT_ATOMS: atom_id res chain seq x y z
N PRO A 1 -5.21 -10.53 -3.35
CA PRO A 1 -4.73 -9.24 -2.78
C PRO A 1 -5.85 -8.28 -2.39
N ASN A 2 -6.80 -7.99 -3.28
CA ASN A 2 -7.79 -6.91 -3.07
C ASN A 2 -8.66 -7.07 -1.82
N THR A 3 -9.20 -8.27 -1.56
CA THR A 3 -10.00 -8.52 -0.35
C THR A 3 -9.22 -8.27 0.94
N VAL A 4 -7.95 -8.70 0.98
CA VAL A 4 -7.07 -8.48 2.15
C VAL A 4 -6.76 -7.00 2.30
N GLY A 5 -6.44 -6.31 1.20
CA GLY A 5 -6.19 -4.86 1.22
C GLY A 5 -7.40 -4.07 1.73
N ALA A 6 -8.62 -4.44 1.32
CA ALA A 6 -9.85 -3.82 1.81
C ALA A 6 -10.08 -4.04 3.31
N LEU A 7 -9.81 -5.24 3.82
CA LEU A 7 -9.89 -5.52 5.26
C LEU A 7 -8.85 -4.73 6.06
N ILE A 8 -7.63 -4.58 5.54
CA ILE A 8 -6.58 -3.76 6.17
C ILE A 8 -6.95 -2.27 6.13
N ALA A 9 -7.53 -1.78 5.04
CA ALA A 9 -8.00 -0.40 4.94
C ALA A 9 -9.04 -0.05 6.03
N GLN A 10 -9.82 -1.03 6.47
CA GLN A 10 -10.83 -0.88 7.51
C GLN A 10 -10.37 -1.29 8.93
N SER A 11 -9.16 -1.83 9.06
CA SER A 11 -8.65 -2.31 10.35
C SER A 11 -8.02 -1.20 11.19
N ASP A 12 -7.58 -1.53 12.39
CA ASP A 12 -6.82 -0.69 13.31
C ASP A 12 -5.30 -0.68 13.02
N LEU A 13 -4.85 -1.44 12.01
CA LEU A 13 -3.45 -1.47 11.60
C LEU A 13 -3.00 -0.08 11.11
N LYS A 14 -1.74 0.26 11.39
CA LYS A 14 -1.17 1.56 11.05
C LYS A 14 0.33 1.46 10.84
N ASP A 15 0.87 2.49 10.19
CA ASP A 15 2.28 2.64 9.89
C ASP A 15 2.90 1.48 9.08
N LEU A 16 2.09 0.90 8.19
CA LEU A 16 2.51 -0.17 7.31
C LEU A 16 3.50 0.34 6.26
N GLY A 17 4.45 -0.52 5.90
CA GLY A 17 5.36 -0.31 4.78
C GLY A 17 4.99 -1.19 3.60
N VAL A 18 5.30 -0.72 2.39
CA VAL A 18 5.13 -1.51 1.17
C VAL A 18 6.48 -1.67 0.47
N HIS A 19 6.82 -2.92 0.20
CA HIS A 19 7.88 -3.37 -0.69
C HIS A 19 7.32 -4.60 -1.41
N THR A 20 6.93 -4.42 -2.67
CA THR A 20 6.24 -5.45 -3.46
C THR A 20 6.82 -5.48 -4.86
N GLU A 21 6.64 -6.57 -5.59
CA GLU A 21 6.97 -6.59 -7.02
C GLU A 21 5.95 -5.77 -7.82
N MET A 22 4.67 -6.12 -7.68
CA MET A 22 3.55 -5.51 -8.39
C MET A 22 2.72 -4.64 -7.44
N LEU A 23 2.49 -3.39 -7.83
CA LEU A 23 1.54 -2.48 -7.20
C LEU A 23 0.18 -2.60 -7.88
N VAL A 24 -0.89 -2.66 -7.08
CA VAL A 24 -2.29 -2.81 -7.53
C VAL A 24 -3.21 -1.87 -6.76
N ASP A 25 -4.44 -1.65 -7.25
CA ASP A 25 -5.43 -0.70 -6.71
C ASP A 25 -5.63 -0.80 -5.19
N SER A 26 -5.58 -2.00 -4.60
CA SER A 26 -5.78 -2.18 -3.15
C SER A 26 -4.71 -1.47 -2.30
N PHE A 27 -3.53 -1.23 -2.85
CA PHE A 27 -2.51 -0.43 -2.16
C PHE A 27 -2.88 1.05 -2.10
N VAL A 28 -3.59 1.55 -3.11
CA VAL A 28 -4.14 2.91 -3.12
C VAL A 28 -5.20 3.02 -2.03
N ASP A 29 -6.12 2.05 -1.93
CA ASP A 29 -7.14 2.04 -0.86
C ASP A 29 -6.50 2.10 0.54
N MET A 30 -5.48 1.27 0.78
CA MET A 30 -4.77 1.25 2.07
C MET A 30 -3.97 2.54 2.33
N TYR A 31 -3.45 3.18 1.27
CA TYR A 31 -2.73 4.44 1.37
C TYR A 31 -3.68 5.60 1.69
N GLU A 32 -4.78 5.72 0.96
CA GLU A 32 -5.83 6.73 1.20
C GLU A 32 -6.48 6.58 2.58
N ALA A 33 -6.63 5.34 3.06
CA ALA A 33 -7.10 5.04 4.42
C ALA A 33 -6.04 5.34 5.52
N GLY A 34 -4.87 5.85 5.16
CA GLY A 34 -3.80 6.23 6.08
C GLY A 34 -3.06 5.04 6.73
N LYS A 35 -3.25 3.83 6.21
CA LYS A 35 -2.64 2.60 6.78
C LYS A 35 -1.18 2.47 6.37
N ILE A 36 -0.85 2.88 5.15
CA ILE A 36 0.51 2.83 4.61
C ILE A 36 1.19 4.17 4.84
N THR A 37 2.22 4.18 5.69
CA THR A 37 3.04 5.39 5.95
C THR A 37 4.52 5.17 5.66
N GLY A 38 4.98 3.91 5.64
CA GLY A 38 6.38 3.57 5.46
C GLY A 38 7.32 4.04 6.58
N LYS A 39 6.79 4.59 7.69
CA LYS A 39 7.59 5.17 8.79
C LYS A 39 8.47 4.16 9.53
N ARG A 40 8.10 2.88 9.49
CA ARG A 40 8.80 1.79 10.17
C ARG A 40 9.71 0.97 9.24
N LYS A 41 9.83 1.35 7.98
CA LYS A 41 10.74 0.67 7.04
C LYS A 41 12.20 0.98 7.41
N GLN A 42 13.10 0.04 7.15
CA GLN A 42 14.55 0.25 7.28
C GLN A 42 15.16 0.86 6.02
N LEU A 43 14.61 0.52 4.85
CA LEU A 43 15.01 1.02 3.53
C LEU A 43 13.82 1.74 2.90
N ASP A 44 14.06 2.75 2.07
CA ASP A 44 13.01 3.53 1.41
C ASP A 44 11.93 4.04 2.37
N VAL A 45 12.37 4.63 3.48
CA VAL A 45 11.51 5.15 4.55
C VAL A 45 10.54 6.18 3.97
N GLY A 46 9.26 6.05 4.30
CA GLY A 46 8.20 6.93 3.80
C GLY A 46 7.79 6.70 2.34
N LYS A 47 8.37 5.72 1.65
CA LYS A 47 8.06 5.40 0.25
C LYS A 47 7.41 4.04 0.09
N ILE A 48 6.55 3.93 -0.91
CA ILE A 48 6.05 2.66 -1.45
C ILE A 48 7.04 2.21 -2.52
N ALA A 49 7.69 1.06 -2.33
CA ALA A 49 8.66 0.52 -3.29
C ALA A 49 7.99 -0.60 -4.12
N TYR A 50 8.08 -0.50 -5.44
CA TYR A 50 7.51 -1.45 -6.40
C TYR A 50 8.33 -1.52 -7.70
N ALA A 51 8.24 -2.64 -8.42
CA ALA A 51 8.93 -2.82 -9.70
C ALA A 51 8.05 -2.41 -10.89
N PHE A 52 6.75 -2.69 -10.83
CA PHE A 52 5.77 -2.23 -11.81
C PHE A 52 4.37 -2.10 -11.20
N ALA A 53 3.50 -1.35 -11.86
CA ALA A 53 2.13 -1.10 -11.44
C ALA A 53 1.15 -1.65 -12.48
N MET A 54 0.09 -2.31 -12.02
CA MET A 54 -0.98 -2.80 -12.89
C MET A 54 -2.32 -2.67 -12.17
N GLY A 55 -3.24 -1.93 -12.76
CA GLY A 55 -4.50 -1.58 -12.11
C GLY A 55 -5.39 -0.70 -12.96
N THR A 56 -6.41 -0.12 -12.33
CA THR A 56 -7.31 0.84 -12.96
C THR A 56 -6.71 2.25 -12.94
N GLU A 57 -7.42 3.23 -13.51
CA GLU A 57 -7.04 4.66 -13.47
C GLU A 57 -6.79 5.16 -12.04
N LYS A 58 -7.45 4.58 -11.04
CA LYS A 58 -7.20 4.88 -9.62
C LYS A 58 -5.72 4.73 -9.22
N LEU A 59 -4.99 3.83 -9.87
CA LEU A 59 -3.58 3.56 -9.56
C LEU A 59 -2.61 4.56 -10.19
N TYR A 60 -3.02 5.28 -11.24
CA TYR A 60 -2.16 6.13 -12.07
C TYR A 60 -2.34 7.61 -11.75
#